data_AF-A0AAP4R9E4-F1
#
_entry.id   AF-A0AAP4R9E4-F1
#
_cell.length_a   1.000
_cell.length_b   1.000
_cell.length_c   1.000
_cell.angle_alpha   90.00
_cell.angle_beta   90.00
_cell.angle_gamma   90.00
#
_symmetry.space_group_name_H-M   'P 1'
#
loop_
_entity.id
_entity.type
_entity.pdbx_description
1 polymer ?
#
loop_
_entity_poly.entity_id
_entity_poly.type
_entity_poly.pdbx_seq_one_letter_code
_entity_poly.pdbx_strand_id
1 'polypeptide(L)'
;MSATIKLPKGWSMRTDTPYGVVIDAPHGSVTVDVGMRNFTLGEQHVKRYGTYERRGWRDRLYWDAIDALVTLGKELDERKRTSGRS
;
A
#
# COMPACT_ATOMS: atom_id res chain seq x y z
N MET A 1 13.71 -6.83 -13.02
CA MET A 1 13.61 -5.36 -13.05
C MET A 1 12.80 -4.91 -11.84
N SER A 2 13.50 -4.56 -10.76
CA SER A 2 12.89 -3.99 -9.55
C SER A 2 12.50 -2.55 -9.86
N ALA A 3 11.22 -2.24 -9.83
CA ALA A 3 10.77 -0.84 -9.87
C ALA A 3 11.46 -0.12 -8.71
N THR A 4 12.20 0.96 -8.99
CA THR A 4 12.89 1.78 -7.99
C THR A 4 11.87 2.61 -7.22
N ILE A 5 11.04 1.94 -6.44
CA ILE A 5 9.99 2.57 -5.64
C ILE A 5 10.66 3.18 -4.42
N LYS A 6 10.62 4.51 -4.32
CA LYS A 6 11.12 5.21 -3.14
C LYS A 6 10.09 5.12 -2.03
N LEU A 7 10.42 4.34 -1.00
CA LEU A 7 9.59 4.23 0.19
C LEU A 7 9.86 5.40 1.14
N PRO A 8 8.84 5.86 1.88
CA PRO A 8 9.02 6.79 2.99
C PRO A 8 10.00 6.28 4.05
N LYS A 9 10.60 7.20 4.82
CA LYS A 9 11.54 6.85 5.88
C LYS A 9 10.87 5.97 6.94
N GLY A 10 11.52 4.86 7.30
CA GLY A 10 11.01 3.91 8.29
C GLY A 10 10.01 2.89 7.76
N TRP A 11 9.76 2.88 6.45
CA TRP A 11 8.98 1.85 5.79
C TRP A 11 9.91 0.75 5.27
N SER A 12 9.41 -0.49 5.25
CA SER A 12 10.12 -1.63 4.69
C SER A 12 9.32 -2.29 3.59
N MET A 13 10.01 -2.95 2.66
CA MET A 13 9.38 -3.74 1.62
C MET A 13 10.00 -5.12 1.62
N ARG A 14 9.14 -6.14 1.66
CA ARG A 14 9.52 -7.55 1.61
C ARG A 14 8.76 -8.24 0.48
N THR A 15 9.46 -9.12 -0.23
CA THR A 15 8.82 -10.02 -1.20
C THR A 15 8.22 -11.19 -0.45
N ASP A 16 6.92 -11.41 -0.61
CA ASP A 16 6.23 -12.56 -0.04
C ASP A 16 5.92 -13.55 -1.17
N THR A 17 6.72 -14.61 -1.25
CA THR A 17 6.64 -15.66 -2.27
C THR A 17 5.55 -16.65 -1.88
N PRO A 18 4.27 -16.32 -2.07
CA PRO A 18 3.51 -16.65 -3.30
C PRO A 18 2.55 -15.56 -3.82
N TYR A 19 2.36 -14.45 -3.08
CA TYR A 19 1.25 -13.50 -3.29
C TYR A 19 1.69 -12.10 -3.73
N GLY A 20 3.00 -11.79 -3.68
CA GLY A 20 3.54 -10.56 -4.27
C GLY A 20 4.52 -9.81 -3.37
N VAL A 21 4.27 -8.52 -3.12
CA VAL A 21 5.17 -7.63 -2.37
C VAL A 21 4.43 -6.98 -1.22
N VAL A 22 4.91 -7.17 0.01
CA VAL A 22 4.38 -6.51 1.19
C VAL A 22 5.19 -5.25 1.48
N ILE A 23 4.50 -4.14 1.70
CA ILE A 23 5.07 -2.87 2.15
C ILE A 23 4.55 -2.63 3.57
N ASP A 24 5.46 -2.56 4.53
CA ASP A 24 5.15 -2.26 5.92
C ASP A 24 5.43 -0.79 6.23
N ALA A 25 4.48 -0.17 6.92
CA ALA A 25 4.60 1.14 7.52
C ALA A 25 4.34 1.05 9.03
N PRO A 26 4.75 2.07 9.81
CA PRO A 26 4.53 2.09 11.26
C PRO A 26 3.07 1.94 11.69
N HIS A 27 2.12 2.27 10.81
CA HIS A 27 0.68 2.30 11.08
C HIS A 27 -0.11 1.21 10.33
N GLY A 28 0.56 0.30 9.61
CA GLY A 28 -0.10 -0.80 8.90
C GLY A 28 0.75 -1.38 7.78
N SER A 29 0.20 -2.36 7.06
CA SER A 29 0.87 -3.00 5.93
C SER A 29 -0.06 -3.09 4.71
N VAL A 30 0.52 -3.03 3.51
CA VAL A 30 -0.17 -3.29 2.24
C VAL A 30 0.52 -4.41 1.48
N THR A 31 -0.25 -5.39 1.03
CA THR A 31 0.21 -6.49 0.18
C THR A 31 -0.18 -6.19 -1.25
N VAL A 32 0.81 -6.05 -2.13
CA VAL A 32 0.64 -5.82 -3.57
C VAL A 32 0.73 -7.15 -4.31
N ASP A 33 -0.39 -7.60 -4.88
CA ASP A 33 -0.44 -8.77 -5.76
C ASP A 33 -0.24 -8.32 -7.22
N VAL A 34 0.98 -8.54 -7.70
CA VAL A 34 1.36 -8.20 -9.08
C VAL A 34 0.69 -9.14 -10.08
N GLY A 35 0.42 -10.39 -9.71
CA GLY A 35 -0.22 -11.39 -10.57
C GLY A 35 -1.69 -11.06 -10.82
N MET A 36 -2.41 -10.70 -9.75
CA MET A 36 -3.81 -10.27 -9.82
C MET A 36 -4.00 -8.77 -10.06
N ARG A 37 -2.90 -8.01 -10.18
CA ARG A 37 -2.87 -6.55 -10.37
C ARG A 37 -3.74 -5.81 -9.36
N ASN A 38 -3.63 -6.17 -8.09
CA ASN A 38 -4.39 -5.56 -7.01
C ASN A 38 -3.52 -5.37 -5.75
N PHE A 39 -4.10 -4.76 -4.72
CA PHE A 39 -3.44 -4.68 -3.42
C PHE A 39 -4.46 -4.79 -2.27
N THR A 40 -3.98 -5.23 -1.12
CA THR A 40 -4.77 -5.43 0.10
C THR A 40 -4.14 -4.64 1.24
N LEU A 41 -4.92 -3.80 1.91
CA LEU A 41 -4.49 -2.96 3.03
C LEU A 41 -5.00 -3.60 4.33
N GLY A 42 -4.10 -4.18 5.13
CA GLY A 42 -4.50 -4.98 6.31
C GLY A 42 -5.44 -6.13 5.90
N GLU A 43 -6.68 -6.10 6.40
CA GLU A 43 -7.75 -7.07 6.05
C GLU A 43 -8.63 -6.60 4.88
N GLN A 44 -8.49 -5.35 4.43
CA GLN A 44 -9.36 -4.76 3.41
C GLN A 44 -8.74 -4.92 2.02
N HIS A 45 -9.38 -5.75 1.19
CA HIS A 45 -9.00 -5.87 -0.23
C HIS A 45 -9.38 -4.59 -0.98
N VAL A 46 -8.39 -3.86 -1.49
CA VAL A 46 -8.60 -2.68 -2.33
C VAL A 46 -8.47 -3.10 -3.79
N LYS A 47 -9.57 -3.60 -4.35
CA LYS A 47 -9.65 -3.91 -5.78
C LYS A 47 -10.03 -2.65 -6.55
N ARG A 48 -9.07 -2.02 -7.26
CA ARG A 48 -9.39 -1.11 -8.36
C ARG A 48 -9.48 -1.91 -9.67
N TYR A 49 -10.68 -2.38 -10.00
CA TYR A 49 -10.93 -3.13 -11.23
C TYR A 49 -10.56 -2.29 -12.47
N GLY A 50 -9.87 -2.91 -13.45
CA GLY A 50 -9.66 -2.35 -14.80
C GLY A 50 -8.67 -1.19 -14.96
N THR A 51 -7.98 -0.73 -13.90
CA THR A 51 -7.12 0.48 -14.02
C THR A 51 -5.67 0.17 -14.43
N TYR A 52 -5.20 -1.06 -14.26
CA TYR A 52 -3.79 -1.45 -14.39
C TYR A 52 -3.49 -2.27 -15.67
N GLU A 53 -3.90 -1.77 -16.84
CA GLU A 53 -3.73 -2.49 -18.12
C GLU A 53 -2.76 -1.82 -19.10
N ARG A 54 -2.33 -0.59 -18.83
CA ARG A 54 -1.45 0.19 -19.73
C ARG A 54 0.04 0.06 -19.37
N ARG A 55 0.94 0.50 -20.26
CA ARG A 55 2.39 0.62 -19.96
C ARG A 55 2.59 1.42 -18.65
N GLY A 56 3.43 0.92 -17.75
CA GLY A 56 3.65 1.53 -16.43
C GLY A 56 2.59 1.18 -15.37
N TRP A 57 1.68 0.25 -15.65
CA TRP A 57 0.67 -0.20 -14.69
C TRP A 57 1.25 -0.68 -13.37
N ARG A 58 2.44 -1.31 -13.43
CA ARG A 58 3.12 -1.85 -12.24
C ARG A 58 3.52 -0.73 -11.30
N ASP A 59 4.16 0.32 -11.81
CA ASP A 59 4.53 1.48 -11.01
C ASP A 59 3.29 2.13 -10.41
N ARG A 60 2.24 2.31 -11.21
CA ARG A 60 0.96 2.86 -10.74
C ARG A 60 0.33 2.01 -9.62
N LEU A 61 0.37 0.69 -9.74
CA LEU A 61 -0.12 -0.23 -8.72
C LEU A 61 0.61 -0.03 -7.38
N TYR A 62 1.94 0.11 -7.43
CA TYR A 62 2.72 0.38 -6.22
C TYR A 62 2.48 1.79 -5.67
N TRP A 63 2.34 2.80 -6.53
CA TRP A 63 1.99 4.15 -6.11
C TRP A 63 0.63 4.20 -5.41
N ASP A 64 -0.39 3.57 -5.99
CA ASP A 64 -1.74 3.53 -5.43
C ASP A 64 -1.76 2.76 -4.09
N ALA A 65 -0.95 1.69 -3.97
CA ALA A 65 -0.78 0.96 -2.71
C ALA A 65 -0.12 1.81 -1.62
N ILE A 66 0.94 2.55 -1.96
CA ILE A 66 1.62 3.47 -1.03
C ILE A 66 0.69 4.61 -0.62
N ASP A 67 -0.05 5.19 -1.57
CA ASP A 67 -0.99 6.29 -1.31
C ASP A 67 -2.12 5.86 -0.38
N ALA A 68 -2.65 4.64 -0.56
CA ALA A 68 -3.62 4.04 0.35
C ALA A 68 -3.05 3.89 1.78
N LEU A 69 -1.81 3.43 1.89
CA LEU A 69 -1.12 3.29 3.18
C LEU A 69 -0.86 4.66 3.83
N VAL A 70 -0.46 5.68 3.06
CA VAL A 70 -0.30 7.07 3.56
C VAL A 70 -1.63 7.63 4.06
N THR A 71 -2.71 7.42 3.29
CA THR A 71 -4.06 7.88 3.65
C THR A 71 -4.53 7.25 4.95
N LEU A 72 -4.34 5.93 5.11
CA LEU A 72 -4.62 5.25 6.37
C LEU A 72 -3.87 5.86 7.56
N GLY A 73 -2.58 6.16 7.38
CA GLY A 73 -1.79 6.81 8.44
C GLY A 73 -2.36 8.15 8.87
N LYS A 74 -2.77 8.99 7.91
CA LYS A 74 -3.41 10.29 8.19
C LYS A 74 -4.74 10.13 8.93
N GLU A 75 -5.59 9.20 8.48
CA GLU A 75 -6.88 8.94 9.14
C GLU A 75 -6.70 8.44 10.58
N LEU A 76 -5.72 7.56 10.82
CA LEU A 76 -5.43 7.06 12.17
C LEU A 76 -4.89 8.16 13.08
N ASP A 77 -4.02 9.03 12.56
CA ASP A 77 -3.50 10.18 13.32
C ASP A 77 -4.60 11.19 13.66
N GLU A 78 -5.53 11.46 12.73
CA GLU A 78 -6.69 12.32 12.97
C GLU A 78 -7.62 11.73 14.04
N ARG A 79 -7.90 10.42 13.99
CA ARG A 79 -8.70 9.73 15.01
C ARG A 79 -8.07 9.81 16.40
N LYS A 80 -6.74 9.68 16.50
CA LYS A 80 -6.04 9.82 17.80
C LYS A 80 -6.16 11.23 18.37
N ARG A 81 -6.09 12.27 17.51
CA ARG A 81 -6.25 13.67 17.96
C ARG A 81 -7.66 13.96 18.45
N THR A 82 -8.68 13.36 17.83
CA THR A 82 -10.08 13.58 18.24
C THR A 82 -10.44 12.75 19.48
N SER A 83 -9.88 11.55 19.65
CA SER A 83 -10.13 10.69 20.82
C SER A 83 -9.35 11.10 22.08
N GLY A 84 -8.23 11.81 21.94
CA GLY A 84 -7.39 12.27 23.07
C GLY A 84 -7.87 13.56 23.76
N ARG A 85 -9.07 14.06 23.43
CA ARG A 85 -9.61 15.34 23.93
C ARG A 85 -10.76 15.16 24.95
N SER A 86 -10.86 13.99 25.58
CA SER A 86 -11.84 13.74 26.67
C SER A 86 -11.21 13.94 28.04
#